data_AF-A0A401KKL4-F1
#
_entry.id   AF-A0A401KKL4-F1
#
_cell.length_a   1.000
_cell.length_b   1.000
_cell.length_c   1.000
_cell.angle_alpha   90.00
_cell.angle_beta   90.00
_cell.angle_gamma   90.00
#
_symmetry.space_group_name_H-M   'P 1'
#
loop_
_entity.id
_entity.type
_entity.pdbx_description
1 polymer ?
#
loop_
_entity_poly.entity_id
_entity_poly.type
_entity_poly.pdbx_seq_one_letter_code
_entity_poly.pdbx_strand_id
1 'polypeptide(L)'
;MAQQGQPQTVAPVEPCWNYPIYQAYLARIDPAAQPYRNVVDHFWFNLLRQYFALSEDCAYERYTCTNHPRPRRHWNIFLTNLRDQQAHHVIAIEARWFPTDTASGWQTDYDWKDVRETLRSHMLRDQTMRTTMQTTYGIVAVGDRVRFYYMSRNDLEGELCTWNGNPVNAPEADESPILNIHDPIDQERIHQLMLRMRQDILSGNNTY
;
A
#
# COMPACT_ATOMS: atom_id res chain seq x y z
N MET A 1 31.95 -19.20 -1.24
CA MET A 1 31.51 -18.92 -2.62
C MET A 1 30.01 -18.66 -2.57
N ALA A 2 29.60 -17.39 -2.62
CA ALA A 2 28.20 -17.02 -2.62
C ALA A 2 27.63 -17.28 -4.03
N GLN A 3 26.68 -18.20 -4.14
CA GLN A 3 25.87 -18.31 -5.36
C GLN A 3 25.04 -17.03 -5.44
N GLN A 4 25.39 -16.13 -6.35
CA GLN A 4 24.46 -15.12 -6.84
C GLN A 4 23.37 -15.87 -7.60
N GLY A 5 22.28 -16.19 -6.90
CA GLY A 5 21.09 -16.78 -7.51
C GLY A 5 20.58 -15.84 -8.59
N GLN A 6 20.23 -16.40 -9.75
CA GLN A 6 19.54 -15.67 -10.81
C GLN A 6 18.30 -14.98 -10.23
N PRO A 7 17.93 -13.76 -10.68
CA PRO A 7 16.69 -13.12 -10.25
C PRO A 7 15.54 -14.09 -10.48
N GLN A 8 14.82 -14.46 -9.42
CA GLN A 8 13.61 -15.26 -9.57
C GLN A 8 12.60 -14.45 -10.38
N THR A 9 12.26 -14.94 -11.57
CA THR A 9 11.20 -14.37 -12.41
C THR A 9 9.87 -14.66 -11.74
N VAL A 10 9.23 -13.63 -11.21
CA VAL A 10 7.92 -13.73 -10.58
C VAL A 10 6.85 -13.78 -11.67
N ALA A 11 5.86 -14.65 -11.55
CA ALA A 11 4.79 -14.77 -12.53
C ALA A 11 4.02 -13.45 -12.68
N PRO A 12 3.68 -13.02 -13.91
CA PRO A 12 2.93 -11.80 -14.13
C PRO A 12 1.50 -11.94 -13.57
N VAL A 13 0.98 -10.85 -13.03
CA VAL A 13 -0.40 -10.72 -12.57
C VAL A 13 -1.12 -9.81 -13.54
N GLU A 14 -2.28 -10.21 -14.04
CA GLU A 14 -3.09 -9.37 -14.93
C GLU A 14 -3.81 -8.25 -14.16
N PRO A 15 -4.05 -7.08 -14.78
CA PRO A 15 -4.83 -6.00 -14.18
C PRO A 15 -6.27 -6.47 -13.92
N CYS A 16 -6.76 -6.22 -12.71
CA CYS A 16 -8.05 -6.73 -12.23
C CYS A 16 -9.21 -5.71 -12.29
N TRP A 17 -8.93 -4.48 -12.74
CA TRP A 17 -9.88 -3.36 -12.76
C TRP A 17 -11.19 -3.66 -13.47
N ASN A 18 -11.14 -4.49 -14.51
CA ASN A 18 -12.30 -4.86 -15.32
C ASN A 18 -13.08 -6.08 -14.79
N TYR A 19 -12.65 -6.72 -13.71
CA TYR A 19 -13.42 -7.83 -13.17
C TYR A 19 -14.69 -7.31 -12.47
N PRO A 20 -15.84 -8.00 -12.61
CA PRO A 20 -17.11 -7.53 -12.07
C PRO A 20 -17.08 -7.20 -10.57
N ILE A 21 -16.30 -7.96 -9.78
CA ILE A 21 -16.18 -7.71 -8.35
C ILE A 21 -15.47 -6.38 -8.04
N TYR A 22 -14.42 -6.03 -8.80
CA TYR A 22 -13.71 -4.76 -8.62
C TYR A 22 -14.55 -3.58 -9.11
N GLN A 23 -15.26 -3.74 -10.24
CA GLN A 23 -16.21 -2.72 -10.70
C GLN A 23 -17.32 -2.45 -9.66
N ALA A 24 -17.81 -3.50 -8.99
CA ALA A 24 -18.79 -3.37 -7.91
C ALA A 24 -18.23 -2.65 -6.67
N TYR A 25 -16.94 -2.85 -6.34
CA TYR A 25 -16.29 -2.07 -5.29
C TYR A 25 -16.08 -0.62 -5.71
N LEU A 26 -15.55 -0.37 -6.91
CA LEU A 26 -15.31 0.99 -7.42
C LEU A 26 -16.62 1.80 -7.41
N ALA A 27 -17.72 1.27 -7.94
CA ALA A 27 -19.02 1.93 -7.92
C ALA A 27 -19.53 2.31 -6.51
N ARG A 28 -19.04 1.63 -5.46
CA ARG A 28 -19.38 1.93 -4.07
C ARG A 28 -18.40 2.91 -3.42
N ILE A 29 -17.18 3.06 -3.93
CA ILE A 29 -16.20 4.06 -3.47
C ILE A 29 -16.46 5.36 -4.24
N ASP A 30 -17.59 5.99 -3.95
CA ASP A 30 -18.01 7.24 -4.57
C ASP A 30 -18.38 8.23 -3.46
N PRO A 31 -17.80 9.44 -3.42
CA PRO A 31 -18.15 10.44 -2.41
C PRO A 31 -19.65 10.76 -2.39
N ALA A 32 -20.34 10.73 -3.54
CA ALA A 32 -21.77 10.97 -3.65
C ALA A 32 -22.62 9.82 -3.09
N ALA A 33 -22.10 8.60 -3.10
CA ALA A 33 -22.80 7.40 -2.64
C ALA A 33 -22.76 7.22 -1.11
N GLN A 34 -22.04 8.09 -0.37
CA GLN A 34 -21.79 7.95 1.07
C GLN A 34 -21.40 6.51 1.46
N PRO A 35 -20.21 6.04 1.05
CA PRO A 35 -19.84 4.63 1.11
C PRO A 35 -20.10 4.04 2.49
N TYR A 36 -20.66 2.83 2.49
CA TYR A 36 -20.79 2.03 3.70
C TYR A 36 -19.43 1.91 4.43
N ARG A 37 -19.53 1.78 5.74
CA ARG A 37 -18.39 1.74 6.68
C ARG A 37 -17.54 0.49 6.48
N ASN A 38 -16.64 0.45 5.49
CA ASN A 38 -15.58 -0.56 5.24
C ASN A 38 -15.21 -0.74 3.76
N VAL A 39 -15.86 -0.03 2.82
CA VAL A 39 -15.71 -0.34 1.39
C VAL A 39 -14.27 -0.12 0.90
N VAL A 40 -13.61 0.96 1.36
CA VAL A 40 -12.24 1.30 0.96
C VAL A 40 -11.27 0.20 1.40
N ASP A 41 -11.30 -0.20 2.67
CA ASP A 41 -10.39 -1.23 3.18
C ASP A 41 -10.70 -2.63 2.63
N HIS A 42 -11.96 -2.98 2.40
CA HIS A 42 -12.30 -4.23 1.71
C HIS A 42 -11.76 -4.25 0.28
N PHE A 43 -11.85 -3.13 -0.44
CA PHE A 43 -11.28 -3.01 -1.78
C PHE A 43 -9.77 -3.25 -1.75
N TRP A 44 -9.03 -2.53 -0.90
CA TRP A 44 -7.57 -2.68 -0.79
C TRP A 44 -7.14 -4.05 -0.29
N PHE A 45 -7.90 -4.66 0.63
CA PHE A 45 -7.65 -6.02 1.10
C PHE A 45 -7.78 -7.03 -0.05
N ASN A 46 -8.83 -6.92 -0.86
CA ASN A 46 -9.01 -7.82 -2.01
C ASN A 46 -7.99 -7.53 -3.11
N LEU A 47 -7.66 -6.26 -3.36
CA LEU A 47 -6.64 -5.86 -4.32
C LEU A 47 -5.28 -6.48 -3.95
N LEU A 48 -4.87 -6.44 -2.68
CA LEU A 48 -3.64 -7.12 -2.24
C LEU A 48 -3.65 -8.62 -2.55
N ARG A 49 -4.78 -9.29 -2.36
CA ARG A 49 -4.94 -10.72 -2.66
C ARG A 49 -4.89 -11.06 -4.15
N GLN A 50 -5.08 -10.08 -5.03
CA GLN A 50 -4.83 -10.26 -6.47
C GLN A 50 -3.33 -10.30 -6.78
N TYR A 51 -2.55 -9.44 -6.12
CA TYR A 51 -1.12 -9.29 -6.43
C TYR A 51 -0.21 -10.22 -5.65
N PHE A 52 -0.64 -10.71 -4.51
CA PHE A 52 0.10 -11.65 -3.69
C PHE A 52 -0.82 -12.84 -3.47
N ALA A 53 -0.33 -14.06 -3.55
CA ALA A 53 -1.13 -15.26 -3.32
C ALA A 53 -0.66 -16.01 -2.07
N LEU A 54 -1.57 -16.76 -1.43
CA LEU A 54 -1.22 -17.63 -0.30
C LEU A 54 -0.19 -18.70 -0.69
N SER A 55 -0.21 -19.14 -1.95
CA SER A 55 0.77 -20.10 -2.51
C SER A 55 2.17 -19.52 -2.67
N GLU A 56 2.36 -18.23 -2.43
CA GLU A 56 3.63 -17.50 -2.51
C GLU A 56 4.12 -17.10 -1.12
N ASP A 57 3.66 -17.85 -0.11
CA ASP A 57 3.94 -17.64 1.30
C ASP A 57 3.61 -16.23 1.81
N CYS A 58 2.55 -15.64 1.23
CA CYS A 58 1.97 -14.39 1.68
C CYS A 58 0.71 -14.62 2.53
N ALA A 59 0.45 -13.74 3.49
CA ALA A 59 -0.78 -13.71 4.27
C ALA A 59 -1.26 -12.26 4.47
N TYR A 60 -2.52 -12.07 4.87
CA TYR A 60 -3.13 -10.75 4.98
C TYR A 60 -3.82 -10.62 6.32
N GLU A 61 -3.65 -9.46 6.93
CA GLU A 61 -4.27 -9.13 8.21
C GLU A 61 -5.00 -7.79 8.08
N ARG A 62 -6.11 -7.65 8.80
CA ARG A 62 -6.93 -6.45 8.78
C ARG A 62 -7.37 -6.09 10.20
N TYR A 63 -6.97 -4.91 10.67
CA TYR A 63 -7.22 -4.45 12.03
C TYR A 63 -7.84 -3.05 12.05
N THR A 64 -8.71 -2.78 13.01
CA THR A 64 -9.13 -1.40 13.31
C THR A 64 -7.93 -0.60 13.81
N CYS A 65 -7.73 0.62 13.32
CA CYS A 65 -6.72 1.50 13.89
C CYS A 65 -7.16 1.99 15.27
N THR A 66 -6.34 1.74 16.28
CA THR A 66 -6.58 2.14 17.69
C THR A 66 -5.82 3.39 18.11
N ASN A 67 -4.92 3.90 17.26
CA ASN A 67 -3.91 4.90 17.65
C ASN A 67 -4.28 6.35 17.31
N HIS A 68 -5.36 6.56 16.56
CA HIS A 68 -5.81 7.89 16.15
C HIS A 68 -7.06 8.29 16.93
N PRO A 69 -7.25 9.58 17.29
CA PRO A 69 -8.39 10.06 18.08
C PRO A 69 -9.77 9.84 17.43
N ARG A 70 -9.82 9.46 16.14
CA ARG A 70 -11.04 9.08 15.42
C ARG A 70 -11.01 7.63 14.90
N PRO A 71 -10.92 6.62 15.79
CA PRO A 71 -10.68 5.20 15.42
C PRO A 71 -11.79 4.58 14.56
N ARG A 72 -12.97 5.22 14.50
CA ARG A 72 -14.17 4.67 13.84
C ARG A 72 -14.23 4.85 12.32
N ARG A 73 -13.18 5.38 11.66
CA ARG A 73 -13.19 5.69 10.21
C ARG A 73 -11.99 5.14 9.43
N HIS A 74 -11.22 4.22 10.00
CA HIS A 74 -10.01 3.73 9.35
C HIS A 74 -9.59 2.33 9.79
N TRP A 75 -8.99 1.61 8.84
CA TRP A 75 -8.52 0.24 8.98
C TRP A 75 -7.09 0.12 8.48
N ASN A 76 -6.30 -0.65 9.21
CA ASN A 76 -4.97 -1.05 8.80
C ASN A 76 -5.06 -2.40 8.10
N ILE A 77 -4.39 -2.51 6.97
CA ILE A 77 -4.22 -3.79 6.28
C ILE A 77 -2.72 -4.08 6.21
N PHE A 78 -2.33 -5.29 6.56
CA PHE A 78 -0.95 -5.73 6.47
C PHE A 78 -0.84 -6.90 5.50
N LEU A 79 0.22 -6.88 4.70
CA LEU A 79 0.70 -8.05 3.97
C LEU A 79 1.88 -8.63 4.72
N THR A 80 1.78 -9.90 5.07
CA THR A 80 2.87 -10.71 5.62
C THR A 80 3.52 -11.50 4.50
N ASN A 81 4.84 -11.60 4.50
CA ASN A 81 5.59 -12.54 3.68
C ASN A 81 6.46 -13.42 4.59
N LEU A 82 6.47 -14.73 4.32
CA LEU A 82 7.38 -15.67 4.94
C LEU A 82 8.70 -15.67 4.17
N ARG A 83 9.81 -15.35 4.84
CA ARG A 83 11.15 -15.48 4.28
C ARG A 83 12.06 -16.08 5.33
N ASP A 84 12.92 -17.03 4.93
CA ASP A 84 13.82 -17.73 5.84
C ASP A 84 13.09 -18.30 7.08
N GLN A 85 11.88 -18.81 6.87
CA GLN A 85 10.98 -19.35 7.91
C GLN A 85 10.49 -18.34 8.96
N GLN A 86 10.69 -17.04 8.72
CA GLN A 86 10.22 -15.95 9.57
C GLN A 86 9.15 -15.14 8.85
N ALA A 87 8.08 -14.82 9.57
CA ALA A 87 6.97 -14.05 9.05
C ALA A 87 7.22 -12.56 9.30
N HIS A 88 7.16 -11.75 8.24
CA HIS A 88 7.41 -10.31 8.29
C HIS A 88 6.31 -9.55 7.59
N HIS A 89 5.83 -8.47 8.20
CA HIS A 89 5.00 -7.51 7.49
C HIS A 89 5.85 -6.72 6.48
N VAL A 90 5.39 -6.70 5.23
CA VAL A 90 6.10 -6.13 4.08
C VAL A 90 5.32 -5.00 3.40
N ILE A 91 3.99 -4.97 3.56
CA ILE A 91 3.15 -3.84 3.12
C ILE A 91 2.21 -3.47 4.26
N ALA A 92 2.11 -2.17 4.55
CA ALA A 92 1.06 -1.61 5.39
C ALA A 92 0.17 -0.67 4.57
N ILE A 93 -1.15 -0.76 4.76
CA ILE A 93 -2.12 0.14 4.15
C ILE A 93 -2.89 0.87 5.25
N GLU A 94 -2.83 2.20 5.25
CA GLU A 94 -3.70 3.07 6.04
C GLU A 94 -4.91 3.43 5.18
N ALA A 95 -6.03 2.71 5.37
CA ALA A 95 -7.25 2.88 4.60
C ALA A 95 -8.27 3.72 5.37
N ARG A 96 -8.56 4.92 4.87
CA ARG A 96 -9.50 5.89 5.44
C ARG A 96 -10.69 6.10 4.51
N TRP A 97 -11.83 6.40 5.11
CA TRP A 97 -12.98 6.84 4.32
C TRP A 97 -12.76 8.23 3.75
N PHE A 98 -13.66 8.64 2.86
CA PHE A 98 -13.73 10.03 2.42
C PHE A 98 -13.76 11.00 3.61
N PRO A 99 -13.10 12.18 3.48
CA PRO A 99 -13.32 13.27 4.41
C PRO A 99 -14.79 13.69 4.45
N THR A 100 -15.18 14.45 5.47
CA THR A 100 -16.57 14.92 5.60
C THR A 100 -16.94 15.92 4.50
N ASP A 101 -15.96 16.64 3.96
CA ASP A 101 -16.11 17.54 2.81
C ASP A 101 -15.33 16.97 1.63
N THR A 102 -16.05 16.60 0.57
CA THR A 102 -15.52 16.02 -0.67
C THR A 102 -15.91 16.87 -1.88
N ALA A 103 -15.90 18.20 -1.75
CA ALA A 103 -16.01 19.08 -2.90
C ALA A 103 -14.97 18.73 -3.98
N SER A 104 -15.24 19.12 -5.23
CA SER A 104 -14.29 18.89 -6.32
C SER A 104 -12.93 19.50 -5.97
N GLY A 105 -11.87 18.68 -5.97
CA GLY A 105 -10.52 19.12 -5.59
C GLY A 105 -10.16 18.89 -4.12
N TRP A 106 -11.03 18.29 -3.29
CA TRP A 106 -10.77 18.04 -1.86
C TRP A 106 -9.42 17.39 -1.57
N GLN A 107 -8.92 16.57 -2.50
CA GLN A 107 -7.65 15.88 -2.36
C GLN A 107 -6.45 16.84 -2.26
N THR A 108 -6.57 18.07 -2.76
CA THR A 108 -5.49 19.06 -2.71
C THR A 108 -5.40 19.72 -1.33
N ASP A 109 -6.54 19.88 -0.64
CA ASP A 109 -6.61 20.53 0.68
C ASP A 109 -6.56 19.52 1.84
N TYR A 110 -6.63 18.23 1.53
CA TYR A 110 -6.59 17.17 2.52
C TYR A 110 -5.22 17.05 3.19
N ASP A 111 -5.19 16.88 4.51
CA ASP A 111 -3.95 16.70 5.28
C ASP A 111 -3.34 15.31 5.05
N TRP A 112 -2.63 15.16 3.92
CA TRP A 112 -1.91 13.93 3.59
C TRP A 112 -0.75 13.66 4.53
N LYS A 113 -0.21 14.70 5.19
CA LYS A 113 0.90 14.56 6.13
C LYS A 113 0.43 13.82 7.39
N ASP A 114 -0.73 14.15 7.95
CA ASP A 114 -1.32 13.40 9.07
C ASP A 114 -1.45 11.90 8.76
N VAL A 115 -1.93 11.58 7.56
CA VAL A 115 -2.16 10.17 7.18
C VAL A 115 -0.85 9.44 6.95
N ARG A 116 0.13 10.11 6.32
CA ARG A 116 1.49 9.59 6.17
C ARG A 116 2.14 9.33 7.53
N GLU A 117 2.03 10.25 8.49
CA GLU A 117 2.58 10.06 9.84
C GLU A 117 1.85 8.96 10.62
N THR A 118 0.55 8.78 10.38
CA THR A 118 -0.22 7.67 10.96
C THR A 118 0.30 6.32 10.42
N LEU A 119 0.46 6.22 9.11
CA LEU A 119 1.04 5.04 8.46
C LEU A 119 2.46 4.76 8.97
N ARG A 120 3.32 5.79 9.02
CA ARG A 120 4.68 5.70 9.54
C ARG A 120 4.70 5.21 10.98
N SER A 121 3.84 5.76 11.83
CA SER A 121 3.70 5.35 13.23
C SER A 121 3.29 3.89 13.38
N HIS A 122 2.42 3.38 12.50
CA HIS A 122 2.07 1.95 12.49
C HIS A 122 3.25 1.08 12.10
N MET A 123 3.93 1.41 11.00
CA MET A 123 5.12 0.68 10.53
C MET A 123 6.25 0.70 11.57
N LEU A 124 6.43 1.80 12.31
CA LEU A 124 7.44 1.90 13.37
C LEU A 124 7.07 1.20 14.69
N ARG A 125 5.78 1.03 14.97
CA ARG A 125 5.34 0.27 16.15
C ARG A 125 5.41 -1.23 15.93
N ASP A 126 5.27 -1.66 14.67
CA ASP A 126 5.37 -3.05 14.29
C ASP A 126 6.83 -3.50 14.13
N GLN A 127 7.30 -4.30 15.08
CA GLN A 127 8.67 -4.81 15.06
C GLN A 127 8.93 -5.73 13.85
N THR A 128 7.90 -6.37 13.31
CA THR A 128 8.05 -7.25 12.13
C THR A 128 8.28 -6.47 10.84
N MET A 129 7.92 -5.18 10.82
CA MET A 129 8.20 -4.25 9.71
C MET A 129 9.56 -3.55 9.87
N ARG A 130 10.00 -3.30 11.10
CA ARG A 130 11.28 -2.63 11.42
C ARG A 130 12.52 -3.49 11.24
N THR A 131 12.39 -4.64 10.60
CA THR A 131 13.52 -5.55 10.47
C THR A 131 14.55 -4.99 9.48
N THR A 132 15.82 -5.23 9.74
CA THR A 132 16.89 -4.97 8.77
C THR A 132 16.88 -5.99 7.63
N MET A 133 15.86 -6.85 7.52
CA MET A 133 15.83 -7.88 6.48
C MET A 133 15.49 -7.28 5.12
N GLN A 134 14.53 -6.37 5.05
CA GLN A 134 14.02 -5.87 3.78
C GLN A 134 13.30 -4.53 3.89
N THR A 135 13.32 -3.77 2.80
CA THR A 135 12.51 -2.56 2.61
C THR A 135 11.03 -2.94 2.72
N THR A 136 10.26 -2.16 3.48
CA THR A 136 8.81 -2.33 3.59
C THR A 136 8.08 -1.22 2.85
N TYR A 137 6.84 -1.49 2.42
CA TYR A 137 6.04 -0.56 1.64
C TYR A 137 4.85 -0.05 2.43
N GLY A 138 4.44 1.17 2.10
CA GLY A 138 3.32 1.86 2.72
C GLY A 138 2.35 2.37 1.67
N ILE A 139 1.06 2.20 1.88
CA ILE A 139 0.01 2.72 1.01
C ILE A 139 -0.94 3.55 1.87
N VAL A 140 -1.17 4.80 1.46
CA VAL A 140 -2.23 5.62 2.04
C VAL A 140 -3.39 5.63 1.07
N ALA A 141 -4.55 5.15 1.51
CA ALA A 141 -5.78 5.14 0.72
C ALA A 141 -6.87 5.95 1.42
N VAL A 142 -7.32 7.05 0.83
CA VAL A 142 -8.38 7.90 1.38
C VAL A 142 -9.49 8.02 0.36
N GLY A 143 -10.63 7.37 0.63
CA GLY A 143 -11.72 7.29 -0.34
C GLY A 143 -11.24 6.64 -1.64
N ASP A 144 -11.29 7.39 -2.73
CA ASP A 144 -10.87 7.01 -4.08
C ASP A 144 -9.45 7.50 -4.46
N ARG A 145 -8.72 8.12 -3.52
CA ARG A 145 -7.37 8.63 -3.72
C ARG A 145 -6.34 7.76 -3.02
N VAL A 146 -5.18 7.59 -3.64
CA VAL A 146 -4.08 6.77 -3.10
C VAL A 146 -2.71 7.41 -3.30
N ARG A 147 -1.80 7.17 -2.35
CA ARG A 147 -0.37 7.47 -2.44
C ARG A 147 0.45 6.26 -1.99
N PHE A 148 1.63 6.11 -2.58
CA PHE A 148 2.55 4.99 -2.31
C PHE A 148 3.87 5.47 -1.72
N TYR A 149 4.38 4.69 -0.77
CA TYR A 149 5.59 4.97 -0.01
C TYR A 149 6.40 3.69 0.21
N TYR A 150 7.65 3.86 0.62
CA TYR A 150 8.48 2.79 1.17
C TYR A 150 9.27 3.29 2.37
N MET A 151 9.65 2.36 3.25
CA MET A 151 10.58 2.57 4.35
C MET A 151 11.81 1.72 4.08
N SER A 152 12.96 2.37 3.90
CA SER A 152 14.24 1.70 3.66
C SER A 152 14.61 0.82 4.84
N ARG A 153 15.18 -0.36 4.57
CA ARG A 153 15.76 -1.21 5.64
C ARG A 153 17.00 -0.58 6.29
N ASN A 154 17.61 0.38 5.62
CA ASN A 154 18.82 1.06 6.05
C ASN A 154 18.51 2.34 6.84
N ASP A 155 17.25 2.78 6.85
CA ASP A 155 16.81 3.95 7.60
C ASP A 155 16.22 3.54 8.96
N LEU A 156 17.00 3.73 10.01
CA LEU A 156 16.61 3.41 11.38
C LEU A 156 15.65 4.45 11.99
N GLU A 157 15.58 5.66 11.43
CA GLU A 157 14.59 6.69 11.79
C GLU A 157 13.22 6.39 11.17
N GLY A 158 13.19 5.52 10.15
CA GLY A 158 11.99 5.03 9.47
C GLY A 158 11.22 6.13 8.76
N GLU A 159 11.91 6.94 7.96
CA GLU A 159 11.28 7.88 7.04
C GLU A 159 10.50 7.15 5.95
N LEU A 160 9.33 7.68 5.61
CA LEU A 160 8.53 7.17 4.49
C LEU A 160 8.91 7.89 3.20
N CYS A 161 9.75 7.28 2.39
CA CYS A 161 10.12 7.79 1.08
C CYS A 161 9.00 7.57 0.05
N THR A 162 8.88 8.45 -0.94
CA THR A 162 7.94 8.29 -2.06
C THR A 162 8.25 7.04 -2.87
N TRP A 163 7.24 6.20 -3.13
CA TRP A 163 7.35 5.06 -4.04
C TRP A 163 6.74 5.38 -5.41
N ASN A 164 7.60 5.44 -6.43
CA ASN A 164 7.21 5.68 -7.83
C ASN A 164 7.58 4.51 -8.78
N GLY A 165 7.95 3.36 -8.21
CA GLY A 165 8.39 2.17 -8.94
C GLY A 165 9.91 2.04 -9.11
N ASN A 166 10.70 3.03 -8.66
CA ASN A 166 12.16 2.97 -8.71
C ASN A 166 12.78 3.34 -7.35
N PRO A 167 13.62 2.46 -6.76
CA PRO A 167 14.22 2.70 -5.46
C PRO A 167 15.53 3.51 -5.54
N VAL A 168 15.55 4.70 -6.14
CA VAL A 168 16.72 5.60 -6.04
C VAL A 168 16.31 7.07 -6.25
N ASN A 169 16.74 7.94 -5.32
CA ASN A 169 16.98 9.38 -5.43
C ASN A 169 16.36 10.09 -6.65
N ALA A 170 15.04 10.25 -6.69
CA ALA A 170 14.47 11.36 -7.45
C ALA A 170 14.46 12.56 -6.49
N PRO A 171 15.37 13.54 -6.60
CA PRO A 171 15.48 14.66 -5.67
C PRO A 171 14.34 15.68 -5.81
N GLU A 172 13.25 15.33 -6.49
CA GLU A 172 12.31 16.30 -7.07
C GLU A 172 10.83 15.97 -6.83
N ALA A 173 10.53 14.88 -6.11
CA ALA A 173 9.16 14.61 -5.67
C ALA A 173 9.11 14.60 -4.14
N ASP A 174 9.06 15.81 -3.56
CA ASP A 174 8.80 16.02 -2.12
C ASP A 174 7.54 15.27 -1.65
N GLU A 175 6.66 14.92 -2.59
CA GLU A 175 5.42 14.21 -2.35
C GLU A 175 5.11 13.14 -3.40
N SER A 176 4.66 11.96 -2.94
CA SER A 176 4.11 10.89 -3.77
C SER A 176 2.86 11.37 -4.52
N PRO A 177 2.71 11.11 -5.83
CA PRO A 177 1.56 11.59 -6.59
C PRO A 177 0.25 11.06 -6.02
N ILE A 178 -0.79 11.90 -6.00
CA ILE A 178 -2.14 11.47 -5.65
C ILE A 178 -2.75 10.79 -6.88
N LEU A 179 -2.95 9.48 -6.80
CA LEU A 179 -3.58 8.69 -7.86
C LEU A 179 -5.06 8.47 -7.55
N ASN A 180 -5.89 8.37 -8.59
CA ASN A 180 -7.32 8.11 -8.51
C ASN A 180 -7.66 6.68 -8.98
N ILE A 181 -8.31 5.88 -8.13
CA ILE A 181 -8.68 4.49 -8.48
C ILE A 181 -9.75 4.39 -9.56
N HIS A 182 -10.43 5.50 -9.90
CA HIS A 182 -11.42 5.56 -10.98
C HIS A 182 -10.84 6.00 -12.32
N ASP A 183 -9.66 6.61 -12.33
CA ASP A 183 -9.04 7.09 -13.56
C ASP A 183 -8.26 5.95 -14.25
N PRO A 184 -8.53 5.64 -15.54
CA PRO A 184 -7.87 4.52 -16.22
C PRO A 184 -6.34 4.66 -16.34
N ILE A 185 -5.82 5.89 -16.44
CA ILE A 185 -4.37 6.14 -16.51
C ILE A 185 -3.74 5.85 -15.15
N ASP A 186 -4.37 6.31 -14.08
CA ASP A 186 -3.93 6.04 -12.72
C ASP A 186 -4.10 4.57 -12.33
N GLN A 187 -5.13 3.87 -12.81
CA GLN A 187 -5.30 2.43 -12.62
C GLN A 187 -4.13 1.63 -13.20
N GLU A 188 -3.67 1.98 -14.41
CA GLU A 188 -2.47 1.38 -14.99
C GLU A 188 -1.23 1.74 -14.15
N ARG A 189 -1.12 2.98 -13.69
CA ARG A 189 0.00 3.39 -12.83
C ARG A 189 0.03 2.60 -11.52
N ILE A 190 -1.11 2.44 -10.85
CA ILE A 190 -1.26 1.63 -9.64
C ILE A 190 -0.88 0.19 -9.94
N HIS A 191 -1.34 -0.38 -11.06
CA HIS A 191 -0.98 -1.73 -11.46
C HIS A 191 0.53 -1.93 -11.57
N GLN A 192 1.23 -1.02 -12.24
CA GLN A 192 2.69 -1.09 -12.37
C GLN A 192 3.42 -0.95 -11.02
N LEU A 193 2.95 -0.06 -10.13
CA LEU A 193 3.52 0.08 -8.79
C LEU A 193 3.34 -1.20 -7.95
N MET A 194 2.16 -1.83 -8.04
CA MET A 194 1.86 -3.09 -7.37
C MET A 194 2.71 -4.25 -7.91
N LEU A 195 2.85 -4.36 -9.25
CA LEU A 195 3.73 -5.36 -9.88
C LEU A 195 5.18 -5.19 -9.44
N ARG A 196 5.65 -3.95 -9.32
CA ARG A 196 7.03 -3.72 -8.88
C ARG A 196 7.24 -4.09 -7.42
N MET A 197 6.35 -3.68 -6.52
CA MET A 197 6.41 -4.12 -5.11
C MET A 197 6.37 -5.64 -4.99
N ARG A 198 5.51 -6.29 -5.80
CA ARG A 198 5.41 -7.73 -5.88
C ARG A 198 6.74 -8.38 -6.27
N GLN A 199 7.34 -7.92 -7.37
CA GLN A 199 8.61 -8.43 -7.84
C GLN A 199 9.70 -8.27 -6.77
N ASP A 200 9.79 -7.08 -6.16
CA ASP A 200 10.80 -6.77 -5.16
C ASP A 200 10.64 -7.64 -3.90
N ILE A 201 9.40 -7.79 -3.39
CA ILE A 201 9.08 -8.60 -2.20
C ILE A 201 9.31 -10.09 -2.46
N LEU A 202 8.89 -10.64 -3.60
CA LEU A 202 9.01 -12.08 -3.83
C LEU A 202 10.42 -12.51 -4.25
N SER A 203 11.17 -11.64 -4.93
CA SER A 203 12.56 -11.93 -5.29
C SER A 203 13.56 -11.65 -4.16
N GLY A 204 13.16 -10.89 -3.14
CA GLY A 204 14.03 -10.46 -2.05
C GLY A 204 15.05 -9.39 -2.42
N ASN A 205 14.85 -8.71 -3.55
CA ASN A 205 15.71 -7.62 -4.00
C ASN A 205 15.37 -6.26 -3.37
N ASN A 206 14.36 -6.21 -2.50
CA ASN A 206 14.00 -5.04 -1.70
C ASN A 206 14.99 -4.81 -0.54
N THR A 207 16.24 -4.45 -0.86
CA THR A 207 17.30 -4.26 0.15
C THR A 207 17.85 -2.84 0.22
N TYR A 208 17.13 -1.86 -0.32
CA TYR A 208 17.53 -0.46 -0.34
C TYR A 208 17.04 0.29 0.91
#